data_AF-A0A7R9MFG9-F1
#
_entry.id   AF-A0A7R9MFG9-F1
#
_cell.length_a   1.000
_cell.length_b   1.000
_cell.length_c   1.000
_cell.angle_alpha   90.00
_cell.angle_beta   90.00
_cell.angle_gamma   90.00
#
_symmetry.space_group_name_H-M   'P 1'
#
loop_
_entity.id
_entity.type
_entity.pdbx_description
1 polymer ?
#
loop_
_entity_poly.entity_id
_entity_poly.type
_entity_poly.pdbx_seq_one_letter_code
_entity_poly.pdbx_strand_id
1 'polypeptide(L)'
;MDKGHRGLTVVSTYRAIVEQQGKALTRDEIKLASALGWSLEFLHSAYLITDDMMDQSITRRNKPCWYKVEHVGLRSCNDAKVLEQEVYHIIEIFFHDKPCYGKLNDLLHEAARYIVFGQCMDMTSNPTGKRPKFQLFTDHRYASIAKYKTSLYSFVLPVRIAMYMSSYDSPDAHQMAEEMLIKIGHLYQLQDDYFDCFSDPDITGKIGRDIQEGKSSWPIVTAFKLCDQDQRETLEKHYGIDEGTSVAIVKDIFTKLSIKELYLKEET
;
A
#
# COMPACT_ATOMS: atom_id res chain seq x y z
N MET A 1 10.09 -7.45 7.54
CA MET A 1 9.41 -7.57 8.85
C MET A 1 8.40 -6.43 8.95
N ASP A 2 7.12 -6.70 9.22
CA ASP A 2 6.14 -5.62 9.46
C ASP A 2 6.50 -4.91 10.76
N LYS A 3 6.60 -3.59 10.70
CA LYS A 3 7.07 -2.73 11.79
C LYS A 3 5.91 -2.00 12.48
N GLY A 4 4.65 -2.27 12.09
CA GLY A 4 3.48 -1.62 12.68
C GLY A 4 3.48 -0.11 12.51
N HIS A 5 4.06 0.37 11.40
CA HIS A 5 4.28 1.81 11.19
C HIS A 5 2.97 2.60 11.11
N ARG A 6 1.88 2.00 10.60
CA ARG A 6 0.59 2.71 10.50
C ARG A 6 0.03 2.92 11.90
N GLY A 7 0.04 1.87 12.72
CA GLY A 7 -0.40 1.94 14.11
C GLY A 7 0.45 2.87 14.96
N LEU A 8 1.78 2.79 14.84
CA LEU A 8 2.70 3.68 15.55
C LEU A 8 2.55 5.14 15.12
N THR A 9 2.29 5.41 13.84
CA THR A 9 2.02 6.77 13.35
C THR A 9 0.81 7.38 14.04
N VAL A 10 -0.29 6.63 14.24
CA VAL A 10 -1.46 7.15 14.97
C VAL A 10 -1.07 7.63 16.37
N VAL A 11 -0.35 6.79 17.12
CA VAL A 11 0.07 7.09 18.50
C VAL A 11 1.05 8.27 18.54
N SER A 12 2.04 8.30 17.64
CA SER A 12 3.04 9.37 17.59
C SER A 12 2.44 10.70 17.14
N THR A 13 1.54 10.71 16.15
CA THR A 13 0.86 11.93 15.71
C THR A 13 -0.05 12.47 16.80
N TYR A 14 -0.85 11.61 17.44
CA TYR A 14 -1.71 12.04 18.54
C TYR A 14 -0.89 12.66 19.68
N ARG A 15 0.21 12.00 20.05
CA ARG A 15 1.15 12.51 21.05
C ARG A 15 1.70 13.88 20.68
N ALA A 16 2.20 14.04 19.46
CA ALA A 16 2.77 15.30 19.01
C ALA A 16 1.77 16.47 19.09
N ILE A 17 0.51 16.23 18.72
CA ILE A 17 -0.54 17.26 18.78
C ILE A 17 -0.86 17.63 20.24
N VAL A 18 -1.03 16.64 21.12
CA VAL A 18 -1.35 16.87 22.54
C VAL A 18 -0.20 17.59 23.26
N GLU A 19 1.04 17.20 23.00
CA GLU A 19 2.23 17.86 23.56
C GLU A 19 2.35 19.31 23.08
N GLN A 20 2.06 19.60 21.80
CA GLN A 20 2.01 20.98 21.29
C GLN A 20 0.91 21.83 21.94
N GLN A 21 -0.18 21.21 22.42
CA GLN A 21 -1.21 21.88 23.21
C GLN A 21 -0.81 22.09 24.68
N GLY A 22 0.41 21.71 25.08
CA GLY A 22 0.92 21.85 26.45
C GLY A 22 0.28 20.86 27.45
N LYS A 23 -0.31 19.77 26.97
CA LYS A 23 -0.97 18.75 27.80
C LYS A 23 -0.08 17.51 27.93
N ALA A 24 -0.15 16.86 29.09
CA ALA A 24 0.45 15.55 29.29
C ALA A 24 -0.51 14.45 28.82
N LEU A 25 0.02 13.41 28.16
CA LEU A 25 -0.79 12.27 27.74
C LEU A 25 -1.22 11.44 28.95
N THR A 26 -2.51 11.14 29.01
CA THR A 26 -3.06 10.18 29.97
C THR A 26 -2.92 8.76 29.46
N ARG A 27 -2.98 7.78 30.38
CA ARG A 27 -2.98 6.35 30.02
C ARG A 27 -4.18 5.97 29.15
N ASP A 28 -5.33 6.59 29.40
CA ASP A 28 -6.56 6.31 28.64
C ASP A 28 -6.47 6.84 27.21
N GLU A 29 -5.88 8.03 27.00
CA GLU A 29 -5.63 8.55 25.66
C GLU A 29 -4.63 7.69 24.88
N ILE A 30 -3.56 7.22 25.53
CA ILE A 30 -2.63 6.27 24.90
C ILE A 30 -3.35 4.99 24.50
N LYS A 31 -4.23 4.47 25.36
CA LYS A 31 -5.03 3.27 25.07
C LYS A 31 -5.94 3.49 23.86
N LEU A 32 -6.65 4.62 23.79
CA LEU A 32 -7.52 4.96 22.66
C LEU A 32 -6.73 5.14 21.36
N ALA A 33 -5.62 5.86 21.38
CA ALA A 33 -4.76 6.02 20.21
C ALA A 33 -4.17 4.68 19.74
N SER A 34 -3.82 3.80 20.68
CA SER A 34 -3.36 2.44 20.38
C SER A 34 -4.47 1.59 19.77
N ALA A 35 -5.71 1.70 20.25
CA ALA A 35 -6.86 1.00 19.67
C ALA A 35 -7.06 1.39 18.20
N LEU A 36 -7.02 2.69 17.89
CA LEU A 36 -7.05 3.19 16.50
C LEU A 36 -5.87 2.67 15.69
N GLY A 37 -4.67 2.67 16.27
CA GLY A 37 -3.48 2.15 15.61
C GLY A 37 -3.62 0.67 15.24
N TRP A 38 -4.12 -0.16 16.16
CA TRP A 38 -4.40 -1.58 15.90
C TRP A 38 -5.51 -1.79 14.87
N SER A 39 -6.56 -0.96 14.87
CA SER A 39 -7.57 -0.97 13.81
C SER A 39 -6.95 -0.79 12.42
N LEU A 40 -5.94 0.08 12.27
CA LEU A 40 -5.27 0.26 10.98
C LEU A 40 -4.34 -0.91 10.60
N GLU A 41 -3.75 -1.59 11.57
CA GLU A 41 -2.98 -2.81 11.31
C GLU A 41 -3.87 -4.00 10.96
N PHE A 42 -5.08 -4.10 11.53
CA PHE A 42 -6.09 -5.05 11.10
C PHE A 42 -6.57 -4.77 9.67
N LEU A 43 -6.85 -3.50 9.35
CA LEU A 43 -7.22 -3.08 8.01
C LEU A 43 -6.11 -3.44 7.00
N HIS A 44 -4.86 -3.10 7.31
CA HIS A 44 -3.71 -3.44 6.47
C HIS A 44 -3.57 -4.96 6.30
N SER A 45 -3.73 -5.74 7.37
CA SER A 45 -3.65 -7.21 7.32
C SER A 45 -4.75 -7.82 6.45
N ALA A 46 -5.99 -7.31 6.54
CA ALA A 46 -7.10 -7.74 5.69
C ALA A 46 -6.78 -7.55 4.20
N TYR A 47 -6.25 -6.39 3.83
CA TYR A 47 -5.88 -6.11 2.45
C TYR A 47 -4.65 -6.89 1.98
N LEU A 48 -3.65 -7.14 2.84
CA LEU A 48 -2.55 -8.03 2.47
C LEU A 48 -3.02 -9.45 2.18
N ILE A 49 -3.96 -9.99 2.96
CA ILE A 49 -4.50 -11.33 2.72
C ILE A 49 -5.18 -11.41 1.35
N THR A 50 -6.00 -10.42 1.00
CA THR A 50 -6.69 -10.42 -0.30
C THR A 50 -5.77 -10.10 -1.46
N ASP A 51 -4.82 -9.16 -1.29
CA ASP A 51 -3.77 -8.82 -2.26
C ASP A 51 -2.91 -10.05 -2.58
N ASP A 52 -2.39 -10.75 -1.57
CA ASP A 52 -1.60 -11.99 -1.75
C ASP A 52 -2.36 -13.06 -2.57
N MET A 53 -3.69 -13.13 -2.42
CA MET A 53 -4.54 -14.04 -3.20
C MET A 53 -4.71 -13.60 -4.65
N MET A 54 -4.99 -12.30 -4.86
CA MET A 54 -5.18 -11.71 -6.19
C MET A 54 -3.90 -11.80 -7.03
N ASP A 55 -2.77 -11.58 -6.37
CA ASP A 55 -1.44 -11.54 -6.96
C ASP A 55 -0.79 -12.93 -7.02
N GLN A 56 -1.39 -13.93 -6.38
CA GLN A 56 -0.82 -15.28 -6.27
C GLN A 56 0.58 -15.27 -5.62
N SER A 57 0.79 -14.38 -4.65
CA SER A 57 2.03 -14.25 -3.90
C SER A 57 2.34 -15.54 -3.13
N ILE A 58 3.63 -15.84 -2.94
CA ILE A 58 4.08 -17.09 -2.30
C ILE A 58 4.39 -16.85 -0.82
N THR A 59 5.13 -15.79 -0.53
CA THR A 59 5.58 -15.43 0.82
C THR A 59 5.23 -14.00 1.16
N ARG A 60 4.91 -13.78 2.44
CA ARG A 60 4.69 -12.47 3.05
C ARG A 60 5.33 -12.49 4.43
N ARG A 61 6.21 -11.50 4.71
CA ARG A 61 6.89 -11.36 6.01
C ARG A 61 7.66 -12.64 6.41
N ASN A 62 8.41 -13.22 5.48
CA ASN A 62 9.20 -14.45 5.68
C ASN A 62 8.38 -15.71 6.00
N LYS A 63 7.08 -15.71 5.75
CA LYS A 63 6.19 -16.86 5.96
C LYS A 63 5.34 -17.07 4.71
N PRO A 64 4.76 -18.28 4.52
CA PRO A 64 3.75 -18.47 3.47
C PRO A 64 2.64 -17.43 3.58
N CYS A 65 2.18 -16.90 2.45
CA CYS A 65 0.97 -16.07 2.41
C CYS A 65 -0.20 -16.83 3.06
N TRP A 66 -1.14 -16.12 3.69
CA TRP A 66 -2.18 -16.76 4.52
C TRP A 66 -2.97 -17.84 3.76
N TYR A 67 -3.35 -17.57 2.51
CA TYR A 67 -4.07 -18.51 1.65
C TYR A 67 -3.25 -19.75 1.20
N LYS A 68 -1.92 -19.70 1.37
CA LYS A 68 -0.97 -20.81 1.10
C LYS A 68 -0.71 -21.67 2.32
N VAL A 69 -1.15 -21.26 3.51
CA VAL A 69 -1.04 -22.08 4.73
C VAL A 69 -1.91 -23.33 4.55
N GLU A 70 -1.39 -24.48 5.01
CA GLU A 70 -2.10 -25.76 4.93
C GLU A 70 -3.52 -25.64 5.53
N HIS A 71 -4.49 -26.20 4.83
CA HIS A 71 -5.91 -26.13 5.13
C HIS A 71 -6.58 -24.75 4.99
N VAL A 72 -5.89 -23.62 4.86
CA VAL A 72 -6.58 -22.31 4.74
C VAL A 72 -7.23 -22.18 3.36
N GLY A 73 -6.43 -22.16 2.30
CA GLY A 73 -6.91 -22.04 0.92
C GLY A 73 -7.79 -20.80 0.72
N LEU A 74 -8.82 -20.90 -0.13
CA LEU A 74 -9.71 -19.77 -0.45
C LEU A 74 -10.58 -19.27 0.72
N ARG A 75 -10.59 -19.97 1.87
CA ARG A 75 -11.28 -19.50 3.08
C ARG A 75 -10.67 -18.21 3.63
N SER A 76 -9.42 -17.91 3.28
CA SER A 76 -8.75 -16.65 3.57
C SER A 76 -9.52 -15.41 3.09
N CYS A 77 -10.37 -15.53 2.05
CA CYS A 77 -11.30 -14.46 1.66
C CYS A 77 -12.20 -14.02 2.82
N ASN A 78 -12.75 -14.98 3.56
CA ASN A 78 -13.58 -14.71 4.72
C ASN A 78 -12.73 -14.21 5.90
N ASP A 79 -11.55 -14.78 6.11
CA ASP A 79 -10.65 -14.35 7.19
C ASP A 79 -10.25 -12.88 7.05
N ALA A 80 -9.94 -12.44 5.82
CA ALA A 80 -9.71 -11.03 5.53
C ALA A 80 -10.94 -10.17 5.88
N LYS A 81 -12.15 -10.64 5.56
CA LYS A 81 -13.38 -9.92 5.90
C LYS A 81 -13.60 -9.83 7.40
N VAL A 82 -13.28 -10.89 8.15
CA VAL A 82 -13.31 -10.87 9.62
C VAL A 82 -12.40 -9.77 10.15
N LEU A 83 -11.13 -9.72 9.71
CA LEU A 83 -10.20 -8.67 10.13
C LEU A 83 -10.71 -7.26 9.78
N GLU A 84 -11.31 -7.07 8.61
CA GLU A 84 -11.91 -5.80 8.21
C GLU A 84 -13.13 -5.44 9.11
N GLN A 85 -13.95 -6.41 9.53
CA GLN A 85 -15.07 -6.15 10.46
C GLN A 85 -14.58 -5.79 11.87
N GLU A 86 -13.50 -6.40 12.36
CA GLU A 86 -12.92 -6.06 13.66
C GLU A 86 -12.45 -4.60 13.72
N VAL A 87 -12.06 -4.00 12.58
CA VAL A 87 -11.76 -2.56 12.51
C VAL A 87 -12.94 -1.75 13.05
N TYR A 88 -14.13 -1.96 12.48
CA TYR A 88 -15.33 -1.21 12.86
C TYR A 88 -15.82 -1.56 14.26
N HIS A 89 -15.70 -2.82 14.67
CA HIS A 89 -16.05 -3.25 16.01
C HIS A 89 -15.18 -2.59 17.10
N ILE A 90 -13.87 -2.46 16.86
CA ILE A 90 -12.97 -1.72 17.76
C ILE A 90 -13.39 -0.25 17.84
N ILE A 91 -13.72 0.39 16.72
CA ILE A 91 -14.16 1.80 16.72
C ILE A 91 -15.47 1.96 17.50
N GLU A 92 -16.41 1.04 17.32
CA GLU A 92 -17.66 1.02 18.10
C GLU A 92 -17.38 0.91 19.61
N ILE A 93 -16.62 -0.09 20.05
CA ILE A 93 -16.32 -0.31 21.48
C ILE A 93 -15.66 0.90 22.14
N PHE A 94 -14.67 1.50 21.48
CA PHE A 94 -13.81 2.51 22.11
C PHE A 94 -14.28 3.95 21.86
N PHE A 95 -15.01 4.20 20.78
CA PHE A 95 -15.31 5.55 20.32
C PHE A 95 -16.79 5.86 20.16
N HIS A 96 -17.73 4.93 20.33
CA HIS A 96 -19.17 5.19 20.11
C HIS A 96 -19.68 6.48 20.77
N ASP A 97 -19.31 6.73 22.03
CA ASP A 97 -19.74 7.91 22.79
C ASP A 97 -18.80 9.12 22.65
N LYS A 98 -17.81 9.06 21.75
CA LYS A 98 -16.82 10.13 21.55
C LYS A 98 -17.29 11.07 20.42
N PRO A 99 -17.06 12.39 20.54
CA PRO A 99 -17.44 13.35 19.49
C PRO A 99 -16.84 13.05 18.10
N CYS A 100 -15.67 12.41 18.05
CA CYS A 100 -15.00 12.07 16.79
C CYS A 100 -15.56 10.81 16.11
N TYR A 101 -16.47 10.04 16.73
CA TYR A 101 -16.95 8.75 16.24
C TYR A 101 -17.42 8.78 14.78
N GLY A 102 -18.29 9.75 14.43
CA GLY A 102 -18.80 9.89 13.07
C GLY A 102 -17.68 10.13 12.05
N LYS A 103 -16.76 11.06 12.36
CA LYS A 103 -15.61 11.39 11.49
C LYS A 103 -14.65 10.21 11.33
N LEU A 104 -14.42 9.44 12.39
CA LEU A 104 -13.59 8.24 12.34
C LEU A 104 -14.21 7.18 11.42
N ASN A 105 -15.52 6.93 11.54
CA ASN A 105 -16.23 6.03 10.67
C ASN A 105 -16.20 6.49 9.21
N ASP A 106 -16.47 7.76 8.94
CA ASP A 106 -16.43 8.33 7.59
C ASP A 106 -15.04 8.10 6.94
N LEU A 107 -13.97 8.42 7.66
CA LEU A 107 -12.59 8.21 7.18
C LEU A 107 -12.26 6.75 6.89
N LEU A 108 -12.65 5.83 7.78
CA LEU A 108 -12.34 4.40 7.62
C LEU A 108 -13.08 3.80 6.43
N HIS A 109 -14.35 4.16 6.23
CA HIS A 109 -15.13 3.71 5.08
C HIS A 109 -14.63 4.35 3.78
N GLU A 110 -14.24 5.63 3.81
CA GLU A 110 -13.61 6.31 2.67
C GLU A 110 -12.30 5.63 2.27
N ALA A 111 -11.41 5.36 3.23
CA ALA A 111 -10.15 4.68 2.98
C ALA A 111 -10.38 3.26 2.42
N ALA A 112 -11.28 2.48 3.03
CA ALA A 112 -11.61 1.14 2.54
C ALA A 112 -12.11 1.16 1.08
N ARG A 113 -12.97 2.12 0.73
CA ARG A 113 -13.46 2.32 -0.64
C ARG A 113 -12.31 2.66 -1.60
N TYR A 114 -11.44 3.58 -1.21
CA TYR A 114 -10.33 3.99 -2.06
C TYR A 114 -9.29 2.90 -2.28
N ILE A 115 -9.00 2.08 -1.26
CA ILE A 115 -8.12 0.92 -1.42
C ILE A 115 -8.69 -0.03 -2.47
N VAL A 116 -9.99 -0.34 -2.41
CA VAL A 116 -10.65 -1.21 -3.39
C VAL A 116 -10.59 -0.60 -4.80
N PHE A 117 -10.80 0.70 -4.94
CA PHE A 117 -10.66 1.37 -6.25
C PHE A 117 -9.22 1.34 -6.76
N GLY A 118 -8.23 1.57 -5.89
CA GLY A 118 -6.81 1.42 -6.18
C GLY A 118 -6.49 0.02 -6.69
N GLN A 119 -6.96 -1.01 -5.97
CA GLN A 119 -6.76 -2.41 -6.36
C GLN A 119 -7.43 -2.74 -7.69
N CYS A 120 -8.66 -2.27 -7.93
CA CYS A 120 -9.32 -2.43 -9.22
C CYS A 120 -8.49 -1.80 -10.35
N MET A 121 -7.88 -0.63 -10.10
CA MET A 121 -7.06 0.04 -11.09
C MET A 121 -5.77 -0.73 -11.41
N ASP A 122 -5.15 -1.30 -10.38
CA ASP A 122 -3.97 -2.15 -10.49
C ASP A 122 -4.29 -3.42 -11.31
N MET A 123 -5.29 -4.19 -10.89
CA MET A 123 -5.70 -5.46 -11.52
C MET A 123 -6.19 -5.31 -12.97
N THR A 124 -6.77 -4.16 -13.33
CA THR A 124 -7.24 -3.93 -14.71
C THR A 124 -6.11 -3.64 -15.70
N SER A 125 -4.89 -3.38 -15.21
CA SER A 125 -3.69 -3.17 -16.02
C SER A 125 -3.20 -4.49 -16.65
N ASN A 126 -3.38 -5.62 -15.96
CA ASN A 126 -3.18 -6.95 -16.53
C ASN A 126 -4.34 -7.90 -16.16
N PRO A 127 -5.42 -7.93 -16.97
CA PRO A 127 -6.55 -8.80 -16.70
C PRO A 127 -6.14 -10.28 -16.75
N THR A 128 -6.62 -11.07 -15.80
CA THR A 128 -6.35 -12.52 -15.72
C THR A 128 -6.60 -13.23 -17.06
N GLY A 129 -5.61 -14.02 -17.50
CA GLY A 129 -5.68 -14.77 -18.75
C GLY A 129 -5.49 -13.95 -20.03
N LYS A 130 -5.06 -12.68 -19.91
CA LYS A 130 -4.75 -11.79 -21.03
C LYS A 130 -3.33 -11.24 -20.90
N ARG A 131 -2.87 -10.54 -21.95
CA ARG A 131 -1.64 -9.74 -21.92
C ARG A 131 -1.88 -8.42 -21.19
N PRO A 132 -0.82 -7.84 -20.58
CA PRO A 132 -0.92 -6.50 -20.00
C PRO A 132 -1.37 -5.47 -21.04
N LYS A 133 -2.19 -4.52 -20.59
CA LYS A 133 -2.65 -3.39 -21.41
C LYS A 133 -1.63 -2.27 -21.32
N PHE A 134 -0.51 -2.38 -22.04
CA PHE A 134 0.60 -1.43 -21.97
C PHE A 134 0.21 0.03 -22.27
N GLN A 135 -0.88 0.27 -22.99
CA GLN A 135 -1.43 1.63 -23.17
C GLN A 135 -1.89 2.29 -21.86
N LEU A 136 -2.11 1.52 -20.79
CA LEU A 136 -2.44 2.02 -19.46
C LEU A 136 -1.21 2.32 -18.61
N PHE A 137 -0.01 1.91 -19.05
CA PHE A 137 1.24 2.02 -18.27
C PHE A 137 1.80 3.43 -18.41
N THR A 138 1.12 4.37 -17.76
CA THR A 138 1.36 5.80 -17.84
C THR A 138 1.64 6.36 -16.45
N ASP A 139 2.39 7.45 -16.37
CA ASP A 139 2.65 8.14 -15.09
C ASP A 139 1.35 8.51 -14.36
N HIS A 140 0.34 8.98 -15.11
CA HIS A 140 -0.96 9.33 -14.53
C HIS A 140 -1.67 8.12 -13.90
N ARG A 141 -1.66 6.97 -14.61
CA ARG A 141 -2.28 5.73 -14.10
C ARG A 141 -1.52 5.22 -12.88
N TYR A 142 -0.19 5.19 -12.96
CA TYR A 142 0.66 4.79 -11.85
C TYR A 142 0.43 5.67 -10.62
N ALA A 143 0.47 7.00 -10.76
CA ALA A 143 0.22 7.94 -9.68
C ALA A 143 -1.17 7.76 -9.05
N SER A 144 -2.18 7.43 -9.87
CA SER A 144 -3.52 7.10 -9.37
C SER A 144 -3.53 5.80 -8.56
N ILE A 145 -2.88 4.73 -9.06
CA ILE A 145 -2.76 3.47 -8.33
C ILE A 145 -2.04 3.72 -6.99
N ALA A 146 -0.87 4.34 -7.01
CA ALA A 146 -0.10 4.66 -5.80
C ALA A 146 -0.91 5.50 -4.80
N LYS A 147 -1.62 6.53 -5.25
CA LYS A 147 -2.48 7.36 -4.39
C LYS A 147 -3.55 6.53 -3.69
N TYR A 148 -4.37 5.80 -4.46
CA TYR A 148 -5.57 5.15 -3.93
C TYR A 148 -5.29 3.79 -3.29
N LYS A 149 -4.40 2.98 -3.87
CA LYS A 149 -4.01 1.66 -3.33
C LYS A 149 -3.17 1.81 -2.08
N THR A 150 -2.32 2.85 -1.99
CA THR A 150 -1.26 2.91 -0.96
C THR A 150 -1.25 4.18 -0.12
N SER A 151 -1.15 5.36 -0.74
CA SER A 151 -0.91 6.60 0.00
C SER A 151 -2.01 6.95 1.01
N LEU A 152 -3.28 6.88 0.58
CA LEU A 152 -4.40 7.33 1.39
C LEU A 152 -4.53 6.51 2.69
N TYR A 153 -4.46 5.19 2.63
CA TYR A 153 -4.64 4.37 3.83
C TYR A 153 -3.36 4.20 4.65
N SER A 154 -2.18 4.24 4.00
CA SER A 154 -0.91 3.96 4.69
C SER A 154 -0.29 5.18 5.35
N PHE A 155 -0.56 6.38 4.81
CA PHE A 155 0.07 7.62 5.27
C PHE A 155 -0.95 8.66 5.71
N VAL A 156 -1.97 8.91 4.89
CA VAL A 156 -2.97 9.96 5.19
C VAL A 156 -3.89 9.55 6.34
N LEU A 157 -4.46 8.35 6.29
CA LEU A 157 -5.43 7.86 7.27
C LEU A 157 -4.89 7.83 8.72
N PRO A 158 -3.68 7.30 9.02
CA PRO A 158 -3.13 7.33 10.38
C PRO A 158 -3.06 8.73 10.98
N VAL A 159 -2.65 9.72 10.18
CA VAL A 159 -2.50 11.11 10.63
C VAL A 159 -3.87 11.77 10.81
N ARG A 160 -4.77 11.66 9.82
CA ARG A 160 -6.11 12.29 9.90
C ARG A 160 -6.94 11.71 11.05
N ILE A 161 -6.85 10.40 11.32
CA ILE A 161 -7.52 9.77 12.48
C ILE A 161 -7.01 10.36 13.80
N ALA A 162 -5.69 10.54 13.95
CA ALA A 162 -5.11 11.14 15.15
C ALA A 162 -5.48 12.63 15.31
N MET A 163 -5.59 13.38 14.21
CA MET A 163 -6.09 14.76 14.21
C MET A 163 -7.54 14.83 14.71
N TYR A 164 -8.43 13.98 14.21
CA TYR A 164 -9.82 13.94 14.69
C TYR A 164 -9.91 13.52 16.16
N MET A 165 -9.13 12.52 16.59
CA MET A 165 -9.08 12.10 17.99
C MET A 165 -8.60 13.23 18.91
N SER A 166 -7.68 14.07 18.46
CA SER A 166 -7.17 15.22 19.22
C SER A 166 -8.03 16.48 19.10
N SER A 167 -9.24 16.37 18.53
CA SER A 167 -10.17 17.48 18.26
C SER A 167 -9.57 18.57 17.34
N TYR A 168 -8.59 18.19 16.52
CA TYR A 168 -7.97 19.05 15.53
C TYR A 168 -8.69 18.87 14.19
N ASP A 169 -9.85 19.53 14.03
CA ASP A 169 -10.74 19.42 12.85
C ASP A 169 -10.69 20.70 11.98
N SER A 170 -9.49 21.12 11.59
CA SER A 170 -9.30 22.21 10.63
C SER A 170 -9.26 21.65 9.21
N PRO A 171 -10.21 22.01 8.31
CA PRO A 171 -10.22 21.53 6.93
C PRO A 171 -8.90 21.80 6.19
N ASP A 172 -8.35 23.02 6.33
CA ASP A 172 -7.11 23.42 5.67
C ASP A 172 -5.92 22.58 6.15
N ALA A 173 -5.87 22.26 7.44
CA ALA A 173 -4.80 21.44 7.98
C ALA A 173 -4.91 19.97 7.54
N HIS A 174 -6.13 19.43 7.46
CA HIS A 174 -6.37 18.09 6.93
C HIS A 174 -5.97 18.00 5.44
N GLN A 175 -6.31 19.01 4.65
CA GLN A 175 -5.92 19.10 3.25
C GLN A 175 -4.39 19.18 3.11
N MET A 176 -3.75 20.07 3.86
CA MET A 176 -2.28 20.22 3.83
C MET A 176 -1.57 18.93 4.23
N ALA A 177 -2.05 18.24 5.27
CA ALA A 177 -1.53 16.94 5.67
C ALA A 177 -1.69 15.91 4.55
N GLU A 178 -2.87 15.82 3.92
CA GLU A 178 -3.14 14.91 2.82
C GLU A 178 -2.21 15.16 1.62
N GLU A 179 -2.04 16.40 1.19
CA GLU A 179 -1.18 16.76 0.06
C GLU A 179 0.29 16.37 0.28
N MET A 180 0.80 16.53 1.51
CA MET A 180 2.17 16.11 1.86
C MET A 180 2.28 14.59 1.95
N LEU A 181 1.33 13.93 2.63
CA LEU A 181 1.37 12.49 2.88
C LEU A 181 1.10 11.67 1.61
N ILE A 182 0.38 12.22 0.62
CA ILE A 182 0.25 11.58 -0.70
C ILE A 182 1.61 11.47 -1.40
N LYS A 183 2.45 12.50 -1.32
CA LYS A 183 3.80 12.48 -1.92
C LYS A 183 4.70 11.45 -1.26
N ILE A 184 4.67 11.37 0.08
CA ILE A 184 5.40 10.35 0.84
C ILE A 184 4.91 8.95 0.45
N GLY A 185 3.59 8.75 0.37
CA GLY A 185 3.02 7.46 -0.04
C GLY A 185 3.35 7.09 -1.48
N HIS A 186 3.47 8.06 -2.38
CA HIS A 186 3.89 7.83 -3.76
C HIS A 186 5.35 7.36 -3.82
N LEU A 187 6.24 8.00 -3.07
CA LEU A 187 7.62 7.54 -2.92
C LEU A 187 7.67 6.13 -2.32
N TYR A 188 6.87 5.85 -1.29
CA TYR A 188 6.81 4.53 -0.68
C TYR A 188 6.36 3.44 -1.67
N GLN A 189 5.35 3.71 -2.52
CA GLN A 189 4.95 2.75 -3.55
C GLN A 189 6.07 2.54 -4.58
N LEU A 190 6.74 3.62 -4.99
CA LEU A 190 7.89 3.55 -5.89
C LEU A 190 9.01 2.68 -5.32
N GLN A 191 9.29 2.81 -4.01
CA GLN A 191 10.24 1.96 -3.30
C GLN A 191 9.79 0.50 -3.26
N ASP A 192 8.51 0.22 -2.98
CA ASP A 192 7.98 -1.15 -2.97
C ASP A 192 8.13 -1.82 -4.35
N ASP A 193 7.76 -1.12 -5.43
CA ASP A 193 7.89 -1.61 -6.82
C ASP A 193 9.36 -1.84 -7.22
N TYR A 194 10.25 -0.91 -6.85
CA TYR A 194 11.68 -1.06 -7.09
C TYR A 194 12.23 -2.29 -6.36
N PHE A 195 11.91 -2.44 -5.07
CA PHE A 195 12.38 -3.58 -4.31
C PHE A 195 11.77 -4.90 -4.78
N ASP A 196 10.52 -4.88 -5.27
CA ASP A 196 9.89 -6.06 -5.89
C ASP A 196 10.71 -6.56 -7.10
N CYS A 197 11.20 -5.65 -7.94
CA CYS A 197 11.97 -6.00 -9.12
C CYS A 197 13.45 -6.35 -8.81
N PHE A 198 14.10 -5.64 -7.89
CA PHE A 198 15.56 -5.64 -7.78
C PHE A 198 16.12 -6.21 -6.47
N SER A 199 15.31 -6.41 -5.44
CA SER A 199 15.84 -6.84 -4.13
C SER A 199 15.91 -8.35 -3.96
N ASP A 200 16.82 -8.75 -3.08
CA ASP A 200 16.90 -10.11 -2.57
C ASP A 200 15.65 -10.43 -1.71
N PRO A 201 14.92 -11.53 -2.00
CA PRO A 201 13.79 -11.98 -1.18
C PRO A 201 14.13 -12.15 0.31
N ASP A 202 15.37 -12.46 0.67
CA ASP A 202 15.79 -12.59 2.06
C ASP A 202 15.79 -11.24 2.82
N ILE A 203 15.94 -10.13 2.08
CA ILE A 203 15.94 -8.77 2.63
C ILE A 203 14.50 -8.24 2.75
N THR A 204 13.69 -8.41 1.69
CA THR A 204 12.32 -7.88 1.64
C THR A 204 11.33 -8.77 2.40
N GLY A 205 11.64 -10.06 2.50
CA GLY A 205 10.77 -11.09 3.03
C GLY A 205 9.54 -11.41 2.19
N LYS A 206 9.57 -11.03 0.90
CA LYS A 206 8.64 -11.42 -0.15
C LYS A 206 9.42 -11.73 -1.43
N ILE A 207 8.96 -12.72 -2.20
CA ILE A 207 9.46 -12.92 -3.57
C ILE A 207 8.70 -11.94 -4.46
N GLY A 208 9.43 -11.05 -5.13
CA GLY A 208 8.83 -10.10 -6.06
C GLY A 208 8.26 -10.78 -7.31
N ARG A 209 7.12 -10.30 -7.76
CA ARG A 209 6.31 -10.90 -8.82
C ARG A 209 5.74 -9.89 -9.82
N ASP A 210 6.00 -8.59 -9.67
CA ASP A 210 5.42 -7.54 -10.52
C ASP A 210 5.61 -7.80 -12.02
N ILE A 211 6.78 -8.30 -12.42
CA ILE A 211 7.10 -8.60 -13.83
C ILE A 211 6.25 -9.77 -14.34
N GLN A 212 6.17 -10.86 -13.57
CA GLN A 212 5.40 -12.06 -13.91
C GLN A 212 3.90 -11.76 -13.96
N GLU A 213 3.43 -10.95 -13.01
CA GLU A 213 2.05 -10.50 -12.88
C GLU A 213 1.70 -9.38 -13.86
N GLY A 214 2.67 -8.80 -14.56
CA GLY A 214 2.43 -7.75 -15.53
C GLY A 214 1.86 -6.48 -14.90
N LYS A 215 2.29 -6.15 -13.68
CA LYS A 215 1.81 -4.98 -12.94
C LYS A 215 2.22 -3.68 -13.64
N SER A 216 1.43 -2.63 -13.48
CA SER A 216 1.78 -1.30 -13.97
C SER A 216 2.74 -0.60 -12.99
N SER A 217 3.85 -1.25 -12.66
CA SER A 217 4.80 -0.80 -11.65
C SER A 217 5.73 0.31 -12.15
N TRP A 218 6.32 1.07 -11.23
CA TRP A 218 7.20 2.18 -11.55
C TRP A 218 8.37 1.82 -12.49
N PRO A 219 9.08 0.68 -12.33
CA PRO A 219 10.16 0.29 -13.24
C PRO A 219 9.72 0.19 -14.71
N ILE A 220 8.59 -0.45 -14.99
CA ILE A 220 8.11 -0.64 -16.38
C ILE A 220 7.55 0.65 -16.97
N VAL A 221 6.80 1.44 -16.18
CA VAL A 221 6.30 2.76 -16.60
C VAL A 221 7.48 3.68 -16.93
N THR A 222 8.54 3.63 -16.13
CA THR A 222 9.77 4.40 -16.40
C THR A 222 10.53 3.87 -17.61
N ALA A 223 10.65 2.55 -17.77
CA ALA A 223 11.30 1.96 -18.92
C ALA A 223 10.62 2.35 -20.24
N PHE A 224 9.29 2.36 -20.32
CA PHE A 224 8.56 2.76 -21.54
C PHE A 224 8.75 4.23 -21.94
N LYS A 225 9.19 5.09 -21.02
CA LYS A 225 9.53 6.49 -21.33
C LYS A 225 10.93 6.64 -21.93
N LEU A 226 11.80 5.66 -21.70
CA LEU A 226 13.23 5.76 -22.00
C LEU A 226 13.67 4.80 -23.11
N CYS A 227 12.93 3.71 -23.31
CA CYS A 227 13.31 2.65 -24.22
C CYS A 227 13.24 3.08 -25.69
N ASP A 228 14.12 2.51 -26.51
CA ASP A 228 13.97 2.53 -27.96
C ASP A 228 12.89 1.54 -28.43
N GLN A 229 12.68 1.46 -29.75
CA GLN A 229 11.64 0.60 -30.34
C GLN A 229 11.93 -0.90 -30.12
N ASP A 230 13.18 -1.33 -30.26
CA ASP A 230 13.56 -2.75 -30.11
C ASP A 230 13.41 -3.22 -28.65
N GLN A 231 13.83 -2.36 -27.71
CA GLN A 231 13.63 -2.56 -26.29
C GLN A 231 12.15 -2.58 -25.94
N ARG A 232 11.34 -1.68 -26.52
CA ARG A 232 9.89 -1.66 -26.30
C ARG A 232 9.24 -2.96 -26.75
N GLU A 233 9.51 -3.42 -27.96
CA GLU A 233 8.98 -4.68 -28.49
C GLU A 233 9.39 -5.88 -27.62
N THR A 234 10.63 -5.87 -27.13
CA THR A 234 11.14 -6.91 -26.23
C THR A 234 10.43 -6.87 -24.87
N LEU A 235 10.23 -5.69 -24.28
CA LEU A 235 9.45 -5.52 -23.04
C LEU A 235 8.00 -5.99 -23.25
N GLU A 236 7.34 -5.53 -24.31
CA GLU A 236 5.95 -5.90 -24.60
C GLU A 236 5.79 -7.41 -24.88
N LYS A 237 6.85 -8.08 -25.35
CA LYS A 237 6.89 -9.54 -25.54
C LYS A 237 7.12 -10.31 -24.24
N HIS A 238 8.00 -9.85 -23.37
CA HIS A 238 8.42 -10.63 -22.19
C HIS A 238 7.74 -10.24 -20.87
N TYR A 239 7.20 -9.03 -20.76
CA TYR A 239 6.51 -8.55 -19.54
C TYR A 239 5.15 -9.23 -19.35
N GLY A 240 4.79 -9.59 -18.11
CA GLY A 240 3.58 -10.35 -17.80
C GLY A 240 3.66 -11.83 -18.21
N ILE A 241 4.87 -12.41 -18.27
CA ILE A 241 5.10 -13.85 -18.48
C ILE A 241 5.78 -14.44 -17.26
N ASP A 242 5.15 -15.46 -16.66
CA ASP A 242 5.69 -16.20 -15.51
C ASP A 242 6.72 -17.27 -15.96
N GLU A 243 7.76 -16.82 -16.67
CA GLU A 243 8.90 -17.63 -17.08
C GLU A 243 10.20 -16.93 -16.67
N GLY A 244 11.09 -17.65 -15.99
CA GLY A 244 12.34 -17.07 -15.46
C GLY A 244 13.23 -16.43 -16.54
N THR A 245 13.23 -16.96 -17.76
CA THR A 245 13.94 -16.39 -18.92
C THR A 245 13.35 -15.04 -19.33
N SER A 246 12.02 -14.92 -19.40
CA SER A 246 11.33 -13.67 -19.71
C SER A 246 11.56 -12.61 -18.63
N VAL A 247 11.50 -13.01 -17.36
CA VAL A 247 11.82 -12.11 -16.23
C VAL A 247 13.26 -11.60 -16.31
N ALA A 248 14.22 -12.47 -16.61
CA ALA A 248 15.63 -12.08 -16.75
C ALA A 248 15.85 -11.08 -17.89
N ILE A 249 15.17 -11.26 -19.03
CA ILE A 249 15.24 -10.33 -20.17
C ILE A 249 14.69 -8.94 -19.79
N VAL A 250 13.55 -8.88 -19.09
CA VAL A 250 12.99 -7.60 -18.61
C VAL A 250 13.96 -6.91 -17.66
N LYS A 251 14.54 -7.63 -16.70
CA LYS A 251 15.51 -7.07 -15.74
C LYS A 251 16.79 -6.58 -16.42
N ASP A 252 17.26 -7.27 -17.46
CA ASP A 252 18.40 -6.83 -18.27
C ASP A 252 18.11 -5.51 -18.98
N ILE A 253 16.92 -5.34 -19.56
CA ILE A 253 16.51 -4.06 -20.16
C ILE A 253 16.44 -2.96 -19.09
N PHE A 254 15.84 -3.23 -17.92
CA PHE A 254 15.82 -2.23 -16.85
C PHE A 254 17.23 -1.82 -16.38
N THR A 255 18.17 -2.77 -16.37
CA THR A 255 19.58 -2.50 -16.04
C THR A 255 20.22 -1.59 -17.10
N LYS A 256 20.02 -1.90 -18.39
CA LYS A 256 20.52 -1.08 -19.51
C LYS A 256 19.94 0.33 -19.50
N LEU A 257 18.69 0.49 -19.09
CA LEU A 257 18.01 1.77 -18.94
C LEU A 257 18.35 2.52 -17.65
N SER A 258 19.27 1.98 -16.82
CA SER A 258 19.72 2.61 -15.58
C SER A 258 18.56 2.94 -14.62
N ILE A 259 17.56 2.05 -14.54
CA ILE A 259 16.38 2.23 -13.67
C ILE A 259 16.78 2.37 -12.19
N LYS A 260 17.85 1.69 -11.78
CA LYS A 260 18.40 1.80 -10.42
C LYS A 260 18.92 3.21 -10.12
N GLU A 261 19.66 3.81 -11.04
CA GLU A 261 20.21 5.15 -10.88
C GLU A 261 19.10 6.21 -10.87
N LEU A 262 18.01 5.97 -11.61
CA LEU A 262 16.82 6.81 -11.56
C LEU A 262 16.09 6.68 -10.22
N TYR A 263 15.95 5.46 -9.70
CA TYR A 263 15.38 5.22 -8.37
C TYR A 263 16.15 6.00 -7.29
N LEU A 264 17.48 5.91 -7.31
CA LEU A 264 18.32 6.61 -6.33
C LEU A 264 18.19 8.14 -6.40
N LYS A 265 17.87 8.71 -7.57
CA LYS A 265 17.60 10.15 -7.72
C LYS A 265 16.24 10.57 -7.18
N GLU A 266 15.24 9.68 -7.24
CA GLU A 266 13.91 9.93 -6.65
C GLU A 266 13.94 9.83 -5.11
N GLU A 267 14.88 9.07 -4.56
CA GLU A 267 15.04 8.87 -3.11
C GLU A 267 15.79 10.02 -2.41
N THR A 268 16.66 10.75 -3.13
CA THR A 268 17.50 11.85 -2.62
C THR A 268 16.84 13.22 -2.75
#